data_AF-A0A820FUS3-F1
#
_entry.id   AF-A0A820FUS3-F1
#
_cell.length_a   1.000
_cell.length_b   1.000
_cell.length_c   1.000
_cell.angle_alpha   90.00
_cell.angle_beta   90.00
_cell.angle_gamma   90.00
#
_symmetry.space_group_name_H-M   'P 1'
#
loop_
_entity.id
_entity.type
_entity.pdbx_description
1 polymer ?
#
loop_
_entity_poly.entity_id
_entity_poly.type
_entity_poly.pdbx_seq_one_letter_code
_entity_poly.pdbx_strand_id
1 'polypeptide(L)'
;MLLSLLIINDTSTSNRRTLEHETEAVRRPERYARKWRKLAHKMRNSSEIDSDDEEIPEEQPAFVGPSPVVDTKTRYFVGKDYSNPYEKDFNALDKYSEDYIDRKTVPRMPWHDEALVVFGRVARDVARHFIQRWNIHKCEKYPNNDSYPFLLPKSYDDSEDLSVKNWREFLDGKPFKVDAQCVRSSGLWSVGTKIIESSIQNAYIQMIDAAKHYIYIENQFFITIAQDPTVRNNLSDTLFRRIERAHTLNEKFRVYIVLPLLPGFDNINAVQAVLYFIMRSITKGDGSLFRRLEKAGVDPHNYISIFGMRSHDILMGHLVS
;
A
#
# COMPACT_ATOMS: atom_id res chain seq x y z
N MET A 1 1.90 4.01 8.79
CA MET A 1 1.74 2.64 8.26
C MET A 1 3.10 1.99 8.19
N LEU A 2 3.34 0.99 9.04
CA LEU A 2 4.56 0.19 9.05
C LEU A 2 4.23 -1.12 8.34
N LEU A 3 4.54 -1.22 7.05
CA LEU A 3 4.58 -2.50 6.35
C LEU A 3 6.00 -3.05 6.53
N SER A 4 6.18 -3.98 7.45
CA SER A 4 7.39 -4.78 7.56
C SER A 4 7.38 -5.76 6.38
N LEU A 5 8.10 -5.45 5.30
CA LEU A 5 8.26 -6.38 4.19
C LEU A 5 9.30 -7.44 4.61
N LEU A 6 9.02 -8.74 4.42
CA LEU A 6 10.06 -9.75 4.44
C LEU A 6 10.56 -9.95 3.01
N ILE A 7 11.87 -10.00 2.84
CA ILE A 7 12.48 -10.17 1.53
C ILE A 7 13.09 -11.55 1.46
N ILE A 8 12.68 -12.30 0.42
CA ILE A 8 13.22 -13.61 0.08
C ILE A 8 14.23 -13.36 -1.04
N ASN A 9 15.51 -13.51 -0.74
CA ASN A 9 16.57 -13.42 -1.75
C ASN A 9 17.02 -14.83 -2.12
N ASP A 10 16.98 -15.16 -3.40
CA ASP A 10 17.77 -16.25 -3.96
C ASP A 10 18.91 -15.63 -4.76
N THR A 11 19.98 -15.20 -4.07
CA THR A 11 21.31 -15.00 -4.69
C THR A 11 22.38 -14.79 -3.62
N SER A 12 23.36 -15.70 -3.63
CA SER A 12 24.63 -15.58 -2.92
C SER A 12 25.51 -14.49 -3.57
N THR A 13 25.90 -13.47 -2.80
CA THR A 13 27.28 -12.93 -2.67
C THR A 13 27.24 -11.51 -2.10
N SER A 14 28.06 -11.26 -1.09
CA SER A 14 28.13 -10.01 -0.33
C SER A 14 29.27 -9.12 -0.83
N ASN A 15 29.09 -7.80 -0.77
CA ASN A 15 30.16 -6.88 -0.37
C ASN A 15 29.60 -5.52 0.06
N ARG A 16 29.96 -5.09 1.27
CA ARG A 16 29.56 -3.83 1.92
C ARG A 16 30.62 -2.75 1.65
N ARG A 17 30.18 -1.51 1.39
CA ARG A 17 30.92 -0.29 1.74
C ARG A 17 29.95 0.80 2.23
N THR A 18 30.36 1.44 3.33
CA THR A 18 29.70 2.53 4.07
C THR A 18 30.22 3.88 3.59
N LEU A 19 29.36 4.91 3.54
CA LEU A 19 29.76 6.33 3.51
C LEU A 19 28.77 7.18 4.32
N GLU A 20 29.34 8.15 5.02
CA GLU A 20 28.74 9.00 6.07
C GLU A 20 28.24 10.36 5.55
N HIS A 21 27.23 10.89 6.26
CA HIS A 21 26.80 12.27 6.57
C HIS A 21 26.91 13.45 5.57
N GLU A 22 25.82 14.24 5.47
CA GLU A 22 25.70 15.61 6.05
C GLU A 22 24.27 16.19 5.93
N THR A 23 23.92 17.09 6.86
CA THR A 23 22.58 17.64 7.14
C THR A 23 22.48 19.14 6.86
N GLU A 24 21.35 19.64 6.31
CA GLU A 24 20.98 21.05 6.50
C GLU A 24 19.47 21.37 6.37
N ALA A 25 19.09 22.55 6.86
CA ALA A 25 17.85 22.92 7.51
C ALA A 25 16.60 23.14 6.62
N VAL A 26 15.43 22.91 7.24
CA VAL A 26 14.08 23.09 6.68
C VAL A 26 13.53 24.50 6.98
N ARG A 27 13.00 25.21 5.97
CA ARG A 27 12.16 26.42 6.15
C ARG A 27 10.77 26.25 5.52
N ARG A 28 9.77 26.88 6.17
CA ARG A 28 8.32 26.56 6.18
C ARG A 28 7.48 27.00 4.94
N PRO A 29 6.25 26.45 4.74
CA PRO A 29 5.48 26.52 3.48
C PRO A 29 4.19 27.38 3.55
N GLU A 30 4.25 28.66 3.93
CA GLU A 30 3.02 29.50 4.04
C GLU A 30 2.60 30.19 2.73
N ARG A 31 3.44 30.18 1.69
CA ARG A 31 3.14 30.90 0.43
C ARG A 31 2.15 30.19 -0.52
N TYR A 32 1.93 28.88 -0.39
CA TYR A 32 1.15 28.12 -1.36
C TYR A 32 -0.38 28.19 -1.14
N ALA A 33 -0.85 28.47 0.07
CA ALA A 33 -2.28 28.47 0.39
C ALA A 33 -3.09 29.60 -0.29
N ARG A 34 -2.47 30.74 -0.61
CA ARG A 34 -3.17 31.90 -1.20
C ARG A 34 -3.49 31.74 -2.69
N LYS A 35 -2.66 31.00 -3.44
CA LYS A 35 -2.84 30.84 -4.89
C LYS A 35 -4.04 29.94 -5.22
N TRP A 36 -4.32 28.96 -4.38
CA TRP A 36 -5.37 27.96 -4.61
C TRP A 36 -6.80 28.45 -4.33
N ARG A 37 -6.99 29.37 -3.38
CA ARG A 37 -8.32 29.97 -3.10
C ARG A 37 -8.87 30.75 -4.30
N LYS A 38 -8.00 31.40 -5.08
CA LYS A 38 -8.41 32.17 -6.27
C LYS A 38 -8.82 31.27 -7.44
N LEU A 39 -8.21 30.08 -7.58
CA LEU A 39 -8.51 29.15 -8.66
C LEU A 39 -9.84 28.41 -8.44
N ALA A 40 -10.11 28.00 -7.19
CA ALA A 40 -11.36 27.33 -6.81
C ALA A 40 -12.60 28.23 -6.99
N HIS A 41 -12.45 29.55 -6.78
CA HIS A 41 -13.55 30.50 -6.98
C HIS A 41 -13.90 30.68 -8.47
N LYS A 42 -12.91 30.59 -9.37
CA LYS A 42 -13.12 30.74 -10.81
C LYS A 42 -13.83 29.52 -11.43
N MET A 43 -13.57 28.32 -10.92
CA MET A 43 -14.21 27.08 -11.42
C MET A 43 -15.67 26.94 -11.00
N ARG A 44 -16.10 27.66 -9.95
CA ARG A 44 -17.45 27.52 -9.39
C ARG A 44 -18.51 28.38 -10.11
N ASN A 45 -18.07 29.36 -10.91
CA ASN A 45 -18.96 30.35 -11.52
C ASN A 45 -19.08 30.22 -13.05
N SER A 46 -18.60 29.14 -13.66
CA SER A 46 -18.72 28.89 -15.10
C SER A 46 -19.60 27.67 -15.37
N SER A 47 -20.90 27.84 -15.31
CA SER A 47 -21.89 26.88 -15.80
C SER A 47 -23.13 27.63 -16.31
N GLU A 48 -23.09 28.03 -17.57
CA GLU A 48 -24.31 28.28 -18.37
C GLU A 48 -24.40 27.12 -19.36
N ILE A 49 -25.54 26.42 -19.33
CA ILE A 49 -25.90 25.26 -20.16
C ILE A 49 -26.95 25.76 -21.15
N ASP A 50 -26.71 25.55 -22.44
CA ASP A 50 -27.72 25.70 -23.51
C ASP A 50 -28.49 24.37 -23.63
N SER A 51 -29.82 24.47 -23.67
CA SER A 51 -30.79 23.37 -23.68
C SER A 51 -31.32 23.12 -25.08
N ASP A 52 -31.17 21.91 -25.61
CA ASP A 52 -32.00 21.39 -26.69
C ASP A 52 -32.52 19.99 -26.28
N ASP A 53 -33.85 19.89 -26.22
CA ASP A 53 -34.64 18.73 -25.81
C ASP A 53 -34.78 17.72 -26.97
N GLU A 54 -34.34 16.47 -26.78
CA GLU A 54 -34.79 15.31 -27.55
C GLU A 54 -35.48 14.29 -26.62
N GLU A 55 -36.74 13.97 -26.92
CA GLU A 55 -37.60 13.02 -26.18
C GLU A 55 -37.05 11.57 -26.24
N ILE A 56 -36.88 10.96 -25.07
CA ILE A 56 -36.49 9.54 -24.91
C ILE A 56 -37.77 8.69 -24.79
N PRO A 57 -37.94 7.59 -25.54
CA PRO A 57 -39.15 6.74 -25.48
C PRO A 57 -39.27 5.95 -24.15
N GLU A 58 -40.51 5.79 -23.66
CA GLU A 58 -40.86 5.04 -22.44
C GLU A 58 -40.35 3.58 -22.46
N GLU A 59 -39.49 3.23 -21.49
CA GLU A 59 -39.07 1.85 -21.23
C GLU A 59 -40.19 1.03 -20.58
N GLN A 60 -40.42 -0.18 -21.11
CA GLN A 60 -41.35 -1.15 -20.52
C GLN A 60 -40.87 -1.62 -19.13
N PRO A 61 -41.78 -1.92 -18.19
CA PRO A 61 -41.40 -2.30 -16.83
C PRO A 61 -40.62 -3.61 -16.84
N ALA A 62 -39.43 -3.57 -16.24
CA ALA A 62 -38.57 -4.73 -16.05
C ALA A 62 -39.31 -5.85 -15.30
N PHE A 63 -39.08 -7.09 -15.75
CA PHE A 63 -39.61 -8.32 -15.16
C PHE A 63 -39.32 -8.38 -13.65
N VAL A 64 -40.36 -8.20 -12.83
CA VAL A 64 -40.28 -8.37 -11.37
C VAL A 64 -40.38 -9.87 -11.06
N GLY A 65 -39.25 -10.57 -11.18
CA GLY A 65 -39.08 -11.87 -10.55
C GLY A 65 -39.15 -11.72 -9.02
N PRO A 66 -39.50 -12.79 -8.28
CA PRO A 66 -39.55 -12.74 -6.82
C PRO A 66 -38.20 -12.26 -6.27
N SER A 67 -38.21 -11.20 -5.45
CA SER A 67 -37.00 -10.65 -4.83
C SER A 67 -36.22 -11.78 -4.14
N PRO A 68 -34.91 -11.92 -4.41
CA PRO A 68 -34.10 -12.89 -3.68
C PRO A 68 -34.15 -12.54 -2.20
N VAL A 69 -34.64 -13.47 -1.39
CA VAL A 69 -34.60 -13.37 0.08
C VAL A 69 -33.13 -13.38 0.47
N VAL A 70 -32.58 -12.19 0.75
CA VAL A 70 -31.25 -12.08 1.35
C VAL A 70 -31.34 -12.67 2.75
N ASP A 71 -30.72 -13.84 2.93
CA ASP A 71 -30.45 -14.38 4.26
C ASP A 71 -29.57 -13.38 5.00
N THR A 72 -30.16 -12.61 5.91
CA THR A 72 -29.47 -11.65 6.76
C THR A 72 -28.50 -12.33 7.74
N LYS A 73 -28.45 -13.67 7.77
CA LYS A 73 -27.41 -14.47 8.43
C LYS A 73 -26.21 -14.74 7.49
N THR A 74 -25.72 -13.71 6.80
CA THR A 74 -24.46 -13.86 6.04
C THR A 74 -23.33 -14.22 7.01
N ARG A 75 -22.85 -15.47 6.93
CA ARG A 75 -21.95 -16.09 7.94
C ARG A 75 -20.51 -15.57 7.93
N TYR A 76 -20.07 -14.90 6.86
CA TYR A 76 -18.66 -14.58 6.67
C TYR A 76 -18.25 -13.24 7.29
N PHE A 77 -19.09 -12.20 7.18
CA PHE A 77 -18.76 -10.83 7.61
C PHE A 77 -19.84 -10.32 8.57
N VAL A 78 -19.61 -10.41 9.88
CA VAL A 78 -20.59 -10.09 10.92
C VAL A 78 -20.49 -8.61 11.32
N GLY A 79 -21.63 -7.92 11.37
CA GLY A 79 -21.70 -6.54 11.84
C GLY A 79 -20.79 -5.60 11.07
N LYS A 80 -19.90 -4.91 11.81
CA LYS A 80 -18.92 -3.96 11.25
C LYS A 80 -17.99 -4.61 10.21
N ASP A 81 -17.76 -5.92 10.26
CA ASP A 81 -16.89 -6.59 9.30
C ASP A 81 -17.43 -6.53 7.84
N TYR A 82 -18.74 -6.37 7.67
CA TYR A 82 -19.32 -6.01 6.37
C TYR A 82 -19.13 -4.51 6.13
N SER A 83 -18.13 -4.16 5.34
CA SER A 83 -17.65 -2.78 5.20
C SER A 83 -17.42 -2.36 3.74
N ASN A 84 -17.62 -1.07 3.49
CA ASN A 84 -17.23 -0.39 2.24
C ASN A 84 -16.71 1.01 2.58
N PRO A 85 -15.37 1.22 2.61
CA PRO A 85 -14.75 2.48 2.99
C PRO A 85 -15.06 3.67 2.08
N TYR A 86 -15.54 3.43 0.84
CA TYR A 86 -15.97 4.53 -0.04
C TYR A 86 -17.33 5.09 0.34
N GLU A 87 -18.18 4.25 0.94
CA GLU A 87 -19.54 4.62 1.32
C GLU A 87 -19.55 5.24 2.71
N LYS A 88 -18.85 4.62 3.66
CA LYS A 88 -18.84 5.06 5.05
C LYS A 88 -17.67 4.49 5.83
N ASP A 89 -17.01 5.33 6.62
CA ASP A 89 -16.01 4.87 7.59
C ASP A 89 -16.68 4.25 8.84
N PHE A 90 -15.89 3.47 9.58
CA PHE A 90 -16.30 2.81 10.80
C PHE A 90 -16.81 3.81 11.84
N ASN A 91 -17.87 3.41 12.54
CA ASN A 91 -18.46 4.17 13.65
C ASN A 91 -18.94 3.19 14.72
N ALA A 92 -19.09 3.68 15.96
CA ALA A 92 -19.60 2.93 17.10
C ALA A 92 -18.99 1.52 17.20
N LEU A 93 -17.65 1.44 17.23
CA LEU A 93 -16.89 0.19 17.20
C LEU A 93 -17.13 -0.70 18.43
N ASP A 94 -17.63 -0.13 19.52
CA ASP A 94 -18.15 -0.85 20.68
C ASP A 94 -19.32 -1.78 20.31
N LYS A 95 -20.07 -1.43 19.27
CA LYS A 95 -21.20 -2.21 18.72
C LYS A 95 -20.76 -3.05 17.52
N TYR A 96 -19.74 -3.88 17.71
CA TYR A 96 -19.07 -4.63 16.64
C TYR A 96 -20.01 -5.56 15.83
N SER A 97 -21.07 -6.09 16.45
CA SER A 97 -22.03 -6.97 15.81
C SER A 97 -23.14 -6.25 15.04
N GLU A 98 -23.24 -4.92 15.15
CA GLU A 98 -24.25 -4.12 14.47
C GLU A 98 -23.73 -3.61 13.13
N ASP A 99 -24.54 -3.77 12.08
CA ASP A 99 -24.26 -3.20 10.78
C ASP A 99 -24.30 -1.66 10.83
N TYR A 100 -23.53 -1.03 9.96
CA TYR A 100 -23.48 0.43 9.83
C TYR A 100 -23.74 0.95 8.41
N ILE A 101 -23.87 0.00 7.47
CA ILE A 101 -24.27 0.17 6.07
C ILE A 101 -25.37 -0.85 5.75
N ASP A 102 -26.29 -0.51 4.84
CA ASP A 102 -27.39 -1.40 4.46
C ASP A 102 -26.92 -2.44 3.44
N ARG A 103 -26.85 -3.71 3.87
CA ARG A 103 -26.42 -4.84 3.04
C ARG A 103 -27.29 -5.08 1.81
N LYS A 104 -28.51 -4.56 1.77
CA LYS A 104 -29.44 -4.74 0.64
C LYS A 104 -29.13 -3.80 -0.53
N THR A 105 -28.45 -2.69 -0.25
CA THR A 105 -28.22 -1.61 -1.22
C THR A 105 -26.74 -1.35 -1.45
N VAL A 106 -25.90 -1.61 -0.45
CA VAL A 106 -24.46 -1.36 -0.50
C VAL A 106 -23.70 -2.69 -0.54
N PRO A 107 -22.99 -3.02 -1.64
CA PRO A 107 -22.06 -4.14 -1.65
C PRO A 107 -20.85 -3.83 -0.76
N ARG A 108 -20.31 -4.85 -0.08
CA ARG A 108 -19.01 -4.71 0.59
C ARG A 108 -17.91 -4.46 -0.44
N MET A 109 -16.86 -3.75 -0.04
CA MET A 109 -15.65 -3.65 -0.84
C MET A 109 -14.78 -4.90 -0.60
N PRO A 110 -14.44 -5.69 -1.62
CA PRO A 110 -13.48 -6.78 -1.47
C PRO A 110 -12.13 -6.26 -0.96
N TRP A 111 -11.47 -7.05 -0.11
CA TRP A 111 -10.14 -6.73 0.41
C TRP A 111 -9.15 -7.74 -0.16
N HIS A 112 -8.24 -7.27 -1.00
CA HIS A 112 -7.13 -8.04 -1.55
C HIS A 112 -5.85 -7.60 -0.85
N ASP A 113 -5.13 -8.53 -0.24
CA ASP A 113 -3.93 -8.25 0.55
C ASP A 113 -3.00 -9.47 0.52
N GLU A 114 -1.74 -9.24 0.83
CA GLU A 114 -0.70 -10.26 0.84
C GLU A 114 -0.04 -10.33 2.22
N ALA A 115 0.06 -11.54 2.75
CA ALA A 115 0.68 -11.80 4.05
C ALA A 115 1.55 -13.05 3.98
N LEU A 116 2.48 -13.14 4.92
CA LEU A 116 3.38 -14.29 5.03
C LEU A 116 3.59 -14.67 6.49
N VAL A 117 4.00 -15.93 6.66
CA VAL A 117 4.36 -16.52 7.94
C VAL A 117 5.81 -16.97 7.88
N VAL A 118 6.58 -16.64 8.92
CA VAL A 118 7.98 -17.01 9.05
C VAL A 118 8.22 -17.81 10.31
N PHE A 119 9.22 -18.68 10.25
CA PHE A 119 9.62 -19.53 11.35
C PHE A 119 11.11 -19.35 11.67
N GLY A 120 11.52 -19.82 12.85
CA GLY A 120 12.93 -19.83 13.26
C GLY A 120 13.50 -18.44 13.53
N ARG A 121 14.74 -18.21 13.08
CA ARG A 121 15.54 -17.02 13.42
C ARG A 121 14.88 -15.71 12.98
N VAL A 122 14.28 -15.69 11.79
CA VAL A 122 13.58 -14.49 11.25
C VAL A 122 12.38 -14.12 12.12
N ALA A 123 11.63 -15.10 12.64
CA ALA A 123 10.54 -14.82 13.57
C ALA A 123 11.06 -14.19 14.87
N ARG A 124 12.26 -14.59 15.34
CA ARG A 124 12.94 -13.95 16.48
C ARG A 124 13.34 -12.51 16.17
N ASP A 125 13.72 -12.18 14.93
CA ASP A 125 14.02 -10.81 14.50
C ASP A 125 12.77 -9.91 14.56
N VAL A 126 11.63 -10.43 14.08
CA VAL A 126 10.33 -9.75 14.20
C VAL A 126 9.96 -9.55 15.68
N ALA A 127 10.14 -10.57 16.52
CA ALA A 127 9.90 -10.47 17.95
C ALA A 127 10.80 -9.43 18.63
N ARG A 128 12.08 -9.31 18.24
CA ARG A 128 12.98 -8.26 18.75
C ARG A 128 12.48 -6.86 18.41
N HIS A 129 11.97 -6.65 17.20
CA HIS A 129 11.36 -5.36 16.84
C HIS A 129 10.14 -5.04 17.74
N PHE A 130 9.28 -6.03 17.99
CA PHE A 130 8.13 -5.87 18.90
C PHE A 130 8.60 -5.52 20.33
N ILE A 131 9.54 -6.28 20.88
CA ILE A 131 10.08 -6.10 22.24
C ILE A 131 10.70 -4.71 22.40
N GLN A 132 11.46 -4.26 21.41
CA GLN A 132 12.03 -2.90 21.41
C GLN A 132 10.94 -1.84 21.53
N ARG A 133 9.89 -1.93 20.70
CA ARG A 133 8.77 -0.98 20.73
C ARG A 133 8.00 -1.03 22.05
N TRP A 134 7.71 -2.23 22.54
CA TRP A 134 7.00 -2.45 23.79
C TRP A 134 7.73 -1.81 24.97
N ASN A 135 9.03 -2.11 25.14
CA ASN A 135 9.82 -1.61 26.26
C ASN A 135 9.93 -0.09 26.25
N ILE A 136 10.01 0.53 25.07
CA ILE A 136 10.05 2.00 24.95
C ILE A 136 8.73 2.62 25.34
N HIS A 137 7.61 2.09 24.83
CA HIS A 137 6.28 2.60 25.20
C HIS A 137 6.00 2.42 26.69
N LYS A 138 6.46 1.30 27.28
CA LYS A 138 6.43 1.11 28.73
C LYS A 138 7.21 2.21 29.44
N CYS A 139 8.45 2.50 29.05
CA CYS A 139 9.25 3.56 29.66
C CYS A 139 8.58 4.94 29.53
N GLU A 140 7.99 5.25 28.38
CA GLU A 140 7.39 6.57 28.12
C GLU A 140 6.07 6.81 28.85
N LYS A 141 5.21 5.78 28.94
CA LYS A 141 3.84 5.93 29.44
C LYS A 141 3.59 5.27 30.79
N TYR A 142 4.30 4.19 31.10
CA TYR A 142 4.01 3.31 32.24
C TYR A 142 5.28 2.81 32.96
N PRO A 143 6.23 3.71 33.34
CA PRO A 143 7.54 3.30 33.85
C PRO A 143 7.44 2.46 35.14
N ASN A 144 6.51 2.81 36.03
CA ASN A 144 6.34 2.18 37.35
C ASN A 144 5.12 1.25 37.44
N ASN A 145 4.52 0.87 36.31
CA ASN A 145 3.38 -0.05 36.32
C ASN A 145 3.84 -1.48 36.02
N ASP A 146 3.82 -2.32 37.05
CA ASP A 146 4.26 -3.72 36.98
C ASP A 146 3.29 -4.63 36.20
N SER A 147 2.06 -4.17 35.94
CA SER A 147 1.09 -4.89 35.10
C SER A 147 1.56 -4.99 33.64
N TYR A 148 2.49 -4.13 33.24
CA TYR A 148 3.15 -4.18 31.93
C TYR A 148 4.60 -4.60 32.15
N PRO A 149 4.97 -5.88 31.99
CA PRO A 149 6.35 -6.32 32.23
C PRO A 149 7.28 -5.82 31.12
N PHE A 150 8.56 -5.67 31.44
CA PHE A 150 9.59 -5.57 30.40
C PHE A 150 9.72 -6.92 29.67
N LEU A 151 9.85 -6.88 28.36
CA LEU A 151 10.04 -8.07 27.54
C LEU A 151 11.53 -8.27 27.23
N LEU A 152 11.95 -9.53 27.21
CA LEU A 152 13.31 -9.93 26.88
C LEU A 152 13.31 -10.81 25.63
N PRO A 153 14.25 -10.60 24.69
CA PRO A 153 14.32 -11.42 23.49
C PRO A 153 14.85 -12.81 23.83
N LYS A 154 14.27 -13.84 23.21
CA LYS A 154 14.84 -15.19 23.25
C LYS A 154 16.22 -15.20 22.56
N SER A 155 17.15 -16.00 23.09
CA SER A 155 18.49 -16.17 22.51
C SER A 155 18.40 -16.80 21.11
N TYR A 156 19.47 -16.70 20.32
CA TYR A 156 19.57 -17.39 19.02
C TYR A 156 20.07 -18.82 19.11
N ASP A 157 20.24 -19.35 20.33
CA ASP A 157 20.88 -20.65 20.54
C ASP A 157 20.10 -21.77 19.84
N ASP A 158 20.85 -22.70 19.24
CA ASP A 158 20.38 -23.69 18.25
C ASP A 158 19.79 -24.96 18.90
N SER A 159 19.81 -25.06 20.23
CA SER A 159 19.30 -26.23 20.96
C SER A 159 17.78 -26.42 20.85
N GLU A 160 17.07 -25.35 20.50
CA GLU A 160 15.67 -25.40 20.07
C GLU A 160 15.59 -24.79 18.68
N ASP A 161 16.02 -25.56 17.67
CA ASP A 161 15.54 -25.35 16.32
C ASP A 161 14.01 -25.52 16.38
N LEU A 162 13.32 -24.38 16.53
CA LEU A 162 11.87 -24.23 16.46
C LEU A 162 11.43 -24.50 15.01
N SER A 163 11.91 -25.60 14.43
CA SER A 163 11.13 -26.38 13.50
C SER A 163 9.77 -26.50 14.17
N VAL A 164 8.82 -25.72 13.67
CA VAL A 164 7.44 -25.81 14.14
C VAL A 164 6.98 -27.15 13.60
N LYS A 165 7.27 -28.24 14.33
CA LYS A 165 6.89 -29.60 13.94
C LYS A 165 5.38 -29.69 13.68
N ASN A 166 4.65 -28.76 14.28
CA ASN A 166 3.21 -28.57 14.23
C ASN A 166 2.77 -27.43 13.32
N TRP A 167 3.53 -26.99 12.30
CA TRP A 167 3.07 -25.92 11.39
C TRP A 167 1.74 -26.30 10.72
N ARG A 168 1.48 -27.61 10.59
CA ARG A 168 0.24 -28.21 10.09
C ARG A 168 -0.99 -27.92 10.97
N GLU A 169 -0.81 -27.53 12.23
CA GLU A 169 -1.92 -27.13 13.11
C GLU A 169 -2.43 -25.72 12.80
N PHE A 170 -1.64 -24.90 12.09
CA PHE A 170 -1.91 -23.47 11.89
C PHE A 170 -1.93 -23.03 10.42
N LEU A 171 -1.47 -23.88 9.49
CA LEU A 171 -1.34 -23.52 8.08
C LEU A 171 -1.82 -24.64 7.16
N ASP A 172 -2.71 -24.26 6.24
CA ASP A 172 -3.08 -25.05 5.07
C ASP A 172 -2.00 -24.89 3.98
N GLY A 173 -0.92 -25.66 4.09
CA GLY A 173 0.14 -25.67 3.06
C GLY A 173 1.54 -25.93 3.60
N LYS A 174 2.41 -26.50 2.77
CA LYS A 174 3.77 -26.85 3.16
C LYS A 174 4.67 -25.61 3.18
N PRO A 175 5.39 -25.32 4.28
CA PRO A 175 6.37 -24.24 4.30
C PRO A 175 7.58 -24.58 3.42
N PHE A 176 8.15 -23.55 2.82
CA PHE A 176 9.37 -23.65 2.01
C PHE A 176 10.57 -23.11 2.78
N LYS A 177 11.73 -23.74 2.60
CA LYS A 177 12.99 -23.23 3.15
C LYS A 177 13.50 -22.14 2.23
N VAL A 178 13.71 -20.96 2.80
CA VAL A 178 14.15 -19.76 2.08
C VAL A 178 15.19 -18.99 2.88
N ASP A 179 16.06 -18.26 2.20
CA ASP A 179 16.87 -17.22 2.83
C ASP A 179 16.02 -15.95 2.97
N ALA A 180 15.81 -15.54 4.21
CA ALA A 180 14.89 -14.46 4.54
C ALA A 180 15.56 -13.45 5.47
N GLN A 181 15.31 -12.17 5.20
CA GLN A 181 15.80 -11.05 6.00
C GLN A 181 14.63 -10.15 6.41
N CYS A 182 14.50 -9.89 7.72
CA CYS A 182 13.58 -8.89 8.22
C CYS A 182 14.11 -7.48 7.92
N VAL A 183 13.28 -6.63 7.31
CA VAL A 183 13.56 -5.22 7.10
C VAL A 183 12.46 -4.35 7.71
N ARG A 184 12.76 -3.09 8.02
CA ARG A 184 11.83 -2.15 8.67
C ARG A 184 12.12 -0.70 8.31
N SER A 185 11.16 0.16 8.65
CA SER A 185 11.31 1.61 8.66
C SER A 185 11.19 2.08 10.11
N SER A 186 12.25 2.61 10.70
CA SER A 186 12.23 2.96 12.12
C SER A 186 13.12 4.16 12.46
N GLY A 187 12.85 4.80 13.58
CA GLY A 187 13.59 5.97 14.03
C GLY A 187 13.25 6.33 15.47
N LEU A 188 13.65 7.53 15.88
CA LEU A 188 13.60 7.95 17.28
C LEU A 188 12.19 7.86 17.88
N TRP A 189 11.20 8.42 17.20
CA TRP A 189 9.83 8.48 17.73
C TRP A 189 9.13 7.11 17.76
N SER A 190 9.59 6.12 16.98
CA SER A 190 8.89 4.85 16.83
C SER A 190 9.54 3.69 17.60
N VAL A 191 10.88 3.67 17.66
CA VAL A 191 11.66 2.62 18.33
C VAL A 191 12.83 3.17 19.15
N GLY A 192 12.84 4.46 19.50
CA GLY A 192 13.80 5.07 20.43
C GLY A 192 15.25 5.08 19.96
N THR A 193 15.50 4.74 18.70
CA THR A 193 16.85 4.76 18.10
C THR A 193 17.14 6.13 17.50
N LYS A 194 18.34 6.67 17.74
CA LYS A 194 18.79 7.90 17.07
C LYS A 194 19.10 7.67 15.58
N ILE A 195 19.44 6.44 15.20
CA ILE A 195 19.78 6.08 13.82
C ILE A 195 18.49 5.75 13.08
N ILE A 196 18.20 6.51 12.02
CA ILE A 196 17.08 6.21 11.12
C ILE A 196 17.41 4.94 10.36
N GLU A 197 16.49 3.97 10.42
CA GLU A 197 16.56 2.76 9.62
C GLU A 197 15.53 2.82 8.49
N SER A 198 16.01 2.71 7.26
CA SER A 198 15.20 2.67 6.03
C SER A 198 15.46 1.37 5.24
N SER A 199 15.66 0.26 5.95
CA SER A 199 16.09 -1.02 5.35
C SER A 199 15.08 -1.56 4.34
N ILE A 200 13.78 -1.26 4.48
CA ILE A 200 12.76 -1.56 3.45
C ILE A 200 13.09 -0.86 2.13
N GLN A 201 13.30 0.46 2.15
CA GLN A 201 13.59 1.22 0.94
C GLN A 201 14.89 0.74 0.28
N ASN A 202 15.92 0.51 1.09
CA ASN A 202 17.22 0.04 0.59
C ASN A 202 17.09 -1.30 -0.12
N ALA A 203 16.30 -2.21 0.45
CA ALA A 203 16.13 -3.52 -0.11
C ALA A 203 15.23 -3.50 -1.36
N TYR A 204 14.19 -2.66 -1.41
CA TYR A 204 13.47 -2.37 -2.66
C TYR A 204 14.42 -1.90 -3.78
N ILE A 205 15.31 -0.94 -3.48
CA ILE A 205 16.27 -0.42 -4.46
C ILE A 205 17.18 -1.55 -4.97
N GLN A 206 17.74 -2.35 -4.05
CA GLN A 206 18.61 -3.47 -4.40
C GLN A 206 17.90 -4.50 -5.29
N MET A 207 16.64 -4.84 -4.97
CA MET A 207 15.85 -5.80 -5.74
C MET A 207 15.54 -5.30 -7.15
N ILE A 208 15.17 -4.02 -7.29
CA ILE A 208 14.91 -3.43 -8.60
C ILE A 208 16.19 -3.40 -9.45
N ASP A 209 17.32 -2.97 -8.87
CA ASP A 209 18.61 -2.88 -9.58
C ASP A 209 19.11 -4.28 -10.02
N ALA A 210 18.90 -5.31 -9.19
CA ALA A 210 19.31 -6.69 -9.45
C ALA A 210 18.36 -7.49 -10.36
N ALA A 211 17.11 -7.05 -10.56
CA ALA A 211 16.12 -7.77 -11.34
C ALA A 211 16.60 -8.02 -12.78
N LYS A 212 16.42 -9.25 -13.29
CA LYS A 212 16.89 -9.64 -14.63
C LYS A 212 15.80 -9.63 -15.71
N HIS A 213 14.59 -10.09 -15.36
CA HIS A 213 13.55 -10.37 -16.36
C HIS A 213 12.27 -9.56 -16.16
N TYR A 214 11.74 -9.51 -14.94
CA TYR A 214 10.58 -8.70 -14.67
C TYR A 214 10.51 -8.27 -13.21
N ILE A 215 9.65 -7.30 -12.95
CA ILE A 215 9.25 -6.85 -11.61
C ILE A 215 7.72 -6.89 -11.54
N TYR A 216 7.20 -7.43 -10.44
CA TYR A 216 5.78 -7.42 -10.12
C TYR A 216 5.57 -6.61 -8.84
N ILE A 217 4.69 -5.61 -8.89
CA ILE A 217 4.38 -4.73 -7.76
C ILE A 217 2.87 -4.73 -7.55
N GLU A 218 2.43 -5.31 -6.45
CA GLU A 218 1.13 -5.06 -5.84
C GLU A 218 1.32 -4.13 -4.65
N ASN A 219 0.68 -2.97 -4.67
CA ASN A 219 0.78 -2.04 -3.55
C ASN A 219 -0.45 -1.13 -3.45
N GLN A 220 -0.80 -0.71 -2.25
CA GLN A 220 -1.89 0.24 -2.03
C GLN A 220 -1.59 1.63 -2.62
N PHE A 221 -0.32 2.03 -2.62
CA PHE A 221 0.12 3.33 -3.12
C PHE A 221 1.34 3.20 -4.04
N PHE A 222 1.40 4.07 -5.05
CA PHE A 222 2.58 4.25 -5.91
C PHE A 222 2.96 5.72 -5.96
N ILE A 223 3.62 6.20 -4.90
CA ILE A 223 4.06 7.60 -4.77
C ILE A 223 5.58 7.65 -4.78
N THR A 224 6.14 7.93 -5.95
CA THR A 224 7.57 8.10 -6.18
C THR A 224 7.80 9.04 -7.36
N ILE A 225 8.39 10.20 -7.08
CA ILE A 225 8.55 11.27 -8.07
C ILE A 225 10.01 11.69 -8.07
N ALA A 226 10.63 11.68 -9.23
CA ALA A 226 12.01 12.09 -9.38
C ALA A 226 12.14 13.61 -9.19
N GLN A 227 13.20 14.04 -8.50
CA GLN A 227 13.56 15.46 -8.36
C GLN A 227 12.45 16.34 -7.75
N ASP A 228 11.50 15.73 -7.02
CA ASP A 228 10.46 16.47 -6.30
C ASP A 228 10.91 16.74 -4.86
N PRO A 229 10.89 18.01 -4.39
CA PRO A 229 11.38 18.34 -3.04
C PRO A 229 10.50 17.78 -1.91
N THR A 230 9.28 17.35 -2.23
CA THR A 230 8.32 16.80 -1.27
C THR A 230 8.35 15.28 -1.20
N VAL A 231 8.78 14.60 -2.28
CA VAL A 231 8.86 13.13 -2.36
C VAL A 231 10.32 12.70 -2.31
N ARG A 232 10.72 12.02 -1.23
CA ARG A 232 12.13 11.72 -0.92
C ARG A 232 12.59 10.29 -1.19
N ASN A 233 11.68 9.39 -1.55
CA ASN A 233 12.08 8.02 -1.84
C ASN A 233 12.63 7.93 -3.28
N ASN A 234 13.61 7.04 -3.50
CA ASN A 234 14.35 6.95 -4.76
C ASN A 234 13.85 5.81 -5.68
N LEU A 235 12.61 5.34 -5.50
CA LEU A 235 12.12 4.19 -6.27
C LEU A 235 11.92 4.52 -7.76
N SER A 236 11.45 5.72 -8.08
CA SER A 236 11.29 6.21 -9.46
C SER A 236 12.62 6.23 -10.20
N ASP A 237 13.68 6.72 -9.55
CA ASP A 237 15.03 6.76 -10.13
C ASP A 237 15.59 5.36 -10.37
N THR A 238 15.38 4.44 -9.43
CA THR A 238 15.85 3.07 -9.58
C THR A 238 15.09 2.31 -10.67
N LEU A 239 13.76 2.45 -10.74
CA LEU A 239 12.96 1.87 -11.82
C LEU A 239 13.36 2.44 -13.19
N PHE A 240 13.53 3.76 -13.28
CA PHE A 240 14.00 4.43 -14.49
C PHE A 240 15.34 3.84 -14.96
N ARG A 241 16.36 3.82 -14.09
CA ARG A 241 17.69 3.27 -14.43
C ARG A 241 17.62 1.80 -14.86
N ARG A 242 16.80 1.00 -14.19
CA ARG A 242 16.67 -0.43 -14.51
C ARG A 242 16.05 -0.64 -15.89
N ILE A 243 15.00 0.11 -16.23
CA ILE A 243 14.32 0.02 -17.53
C ILE A 243 15.23 0.58 -18.63
N GLU A 244 15.88 1.72 -18.40
CA GLU A 244 16.85 2.30 -19.33
C GLU A 244 17.98 1.31 -19.64
N ARG A 245 18.54 0.65 -18.62
CA ARG A 245 19.53 -0.43 -18.81
C ARG A 245 19.01 -1.55 -19.72
N ALA A 246 17.78 -2.04 -19.48
CA ALA A 246 17.18 -3.07 -20.33
C ALA A 246 17.05 -2.60 -21.78
N HIS A 247 16.62 -1.35 -21.99
CA HIS A 247 16.48 -0.79 -23.32
C HIS A 247 17.82 -0.68 -24.05
N THR A 248 18.85 -0.11 -23.40
CA THR A 248 20.19 0.03 -23.98
C THR A 248 20.82 -1.32 -24.32
N LEU A 249 20.58 -2.35 -23.52
CA LEU A 249 21.09 -3.70 -23.74
C LEU A 249 20.17 -4.56 -24.64
N ASN A 250 19.05 -4.01 -25.13
CA ASN A 250 18.02 -4.72 -25.89
C ASN A 250 17.53 -6.01 -25.19
N GLU A 251 17.39 -5.95 -23.86
CA GLU A 251 16.90 -7.06 -23.03
C GLU A 251 15.37 -7.07 -22.97
N LYS A 252 14.78 -8.26 -22.99
CA LYS A 252 13.36 -8.43 -22.67
C LYS A 252 13.16 -8.23 -21.16
N PHE A 253 12.60 -7.08 -20.79
CA PHE A 253 12.30 -6.74 -19.40
C PHE A 253 10.88 -6.18 -19.25
N ARG A 254 10.15 -6.55 -18.19
CA ARG A 254 8.77 -6.10 -17.94
C ARG A 254 8.55 -5.66 -16.49
N VAL A 255 7.71 -4.65 -16.29
CA VAL A 255 7.28 -4.16 -14.97
C VAL A 255 5.76 -4.15 -14.94
N TYR A 256 5.19 -4.89 -14.01
CA TYR A 256 3.75 -4.99 -13.79
C TYR A 256 3.42 -4.30 -12.47
N ILE A 257 2.49 -3.35 -12.51
CA ILE A 257 2.07 -2.58 -11.34
C ILE A 257 0.57 -2.74 -11.18
N VAL A 258 0.12 -3.27 -10.05
CA VAL A 258 -1.29 -3.42 -9.70
C VAL A 258 -1.59 -2.47 -8.54
N LEU A 259 -2.53 -1.56 -8.77
CA LEU A 259 -2.96 -0.56 -7.80
C LEU A 259 -4.48 -0.63 -7.60
N PRO A 260 -5.00 -0.26 -6.42
CA PRO A 260 -6.41 0.04 -6.27
C PRO A 260 -6.86 1.07 -7.31
N LEU A 261 -8.05 0.87 -7.91
CA LEU A 261 -8.60 1.82 -8.89
C LEU A 261 -8.85 3.21 -8.28
N LEU A 262 -9.17 3.24 -6.99
CA LEU A 262 -9.27 4.44 -6.17
C LEU A 262 -8.58 4.20 -4.83
N PRO A 263 -8.01 5.24 -4.20
CA PRO A 263 -7.55 5.16 -2.81
C PRO A 263 -8.72 4.99 -1.84
N GLY A 264 -8.67 3.98 -0.96
CA GLY A 264 -9.75 3.66 -0.01
C GLY A 264 -9.91 4.67 1.14
N PHE A 265 -10.52 5.82 0.87
CA PHE A 265 -10.90 6.83 1.85
C PHE A 265 -12.34 7.30 1.60
N ASP A 266 -13.05 7.65 2.67
CA ASP A 266 -14.38 8.29 2.61
C ASP A 266 -14.30 9.80 2.29
N ASN A 267 -13.11 10.39 2.39
CA ASN A 267 -12.87 11.82 2.17
C ASN A 267 -12.35 12.12 0.76
N ILE A 268 -13.19 12.79 -0.04
CA ILE A 268 -12.86 13.13 -1.44
C ILE A 268 -11.57 13.95 -1.60
N ASN A 269 -11.23 14.83 -0.66
CA ASN A 269 -10.00 15.62 -0.75
C ASN A 269 -8.76 14.73 -0.53
N ALA A 270 -8.86 13.73 0.35
CA ALA A 270 -7.79 12.76 0.58
C ALA A 270 -7.59 11.88 -0.67
N VAL A 271 -8.70 11.38 -1.25
CA VAL A 271 -8.70 10.63 -2.51
C VAL A 271 -8.02 11.43 -3.62
N GLN A 272 -8.43 12.69 -3.83
CA GLN A 272 -7.86 13.57 -4.85
C GLN A 272 -6.37 13.84 -4.62
N ALA A 273 -5.96 14.09 -3.37
CA ALA A 273 -4.56 14.34 -3.04
C ALA A 273 -3.68 13.12 -3.35
N VAL A 274 -4.12 11.92 -2.97
CA VAL A 274 -3.38 10.69 -3.25
C VAL A 274 -3.32 10.40 -4.75
N LEU A 275 -4.45 10.49 -5.45
CA LEU A 275 -4.50 10.33 -6.90
C LEU A 275 -3.58 11.32 -7.63
N TYR A 276 -3.53 12.57 -7.18
CA TYR A 276 -2.61 13.57 -7.72
C TYR A 276 -1.14 13.10 -7.64
N PHE A 277 -0.71 12.59 -6.49
CA PHE A 277 0.67 12.10 -6.33
C PHE A 277 0.93 10.80 -7.09
N ILE A 278 -0.04 9.89 -7.20
CA ILE A 278 0.07 8.68 -8.03
C ILE A 278 0.23 9.08 -9.51
N MET A 279 -0.63 9.95 -10.02
CA MET A 279 -0.55 10.43 -11.39
C MET A 279 0.78 11.15 -11.66
N ARG A 280 1.29 11.93 -10.71
CA ARG A 280 2.61 12.57 -10.84
C ARG A 280 3.79 11.62 -10.75
N SER A 281 3.61 10.46 -10.13
CA SER A 281 4.63 9.42 -10.07
C SER A 281 4.73 8.67 -11.40
N ILE A 282 3.59 8.44 -12.04
CA ILE A 282 3.49 7.57 -13.22
C ILE A 282 3.56 8.37 -14.52
N THR A 283 2.62 9.31 -14.78
CA THR A 283 2.40 9.89 -16.12
C THR A 283 2.44 11.42 -16.21
N LYS A 284 2.29 12.15 -15.09
CA LYS A 284 2.09 13.61 -15.10
C LYS A 284 3.30 14.38 -14.56
N GLY A 285 3.79 15.32 -15.36
CA GLY A 285 4.91 16.18 -15.00
C GLY A 285 6.27 15.57 -15.30
N ASP A 286 7.30 16.41 -15.33
CA ASP A 286 8.64 16.04 -15.80
C ASP A 286 9.36 15.00 -14.93
N GLY A 287 9.01 14.93 -13.64
CA GLY A 287 9.54 13.94 -12.70
C GLY A 287 8.83 12.58 -12.72
N SER A 288 7.78 12.42 -13.53
CA SER A 288 7.05 11.15 -13.65
C SER A 288 7.83 10.10 -14.43
N LEU A 289 7.66 8.84 -14.07
CA LEU A 289 8.42 7.73 -14.65
C LEU A 289 8.26 7.64 -16.18
N PHE A 290 7.03 7.76 -16.69
CA PHE A 290 6.77 7.67 -18.13
C PHE A 290 7.42 8.84 -18.88
N ARG A 291 7.26 10.08 -18.40
CA ARG A 291 7.85 11.25 -19.07
C ARG A 291 9.37 11.21 -19.10
N ARG A 292 9.99 10.66 -18.06
CA ARG A 292 11.45 10.49 -18.04
C ARG A 292 11.92 9.46 -19.05
N LEU A 293 11.24 8.30 -19.13
CA LEU A 293 11.54 7.26 -20.12
C LEU A 293 11.36 7.78 -21.55
N GLU A 294 10.26 8.47 -21.83
CA GLU A 294 10.01 9.11 -23.13
C GLU A 294 11.13 10.09 -23.51
N LYS A 295 11.58 10.93 -22.58
CA LYS A 295 12.71 11.86 -22.81
C LYS A 295 14.04 11.16 -23.08
N ALA A 296 14.22 9.95 -22.54
CA ALA A 296 15.38 9.11 -22.81
C ALA A 296 15.25 8.29 -24.11
N GLY A 297 14.17 8.49 -24.89
CA GLY A 297 13.91 7.72 -26.11
C GLY A 297 13.36 6.31 -25.87
N VAL A 298 12.97 6.01 -24.63
CA VAL A 298 12.40 4.71 -24.25
C VAL A 298 10.88 4.82 -24.24
N ASP A 299 10.20 4.07 -25.11
CA ASP A 299 8.74 3.96 -25.05
C ASP A 299 8.32 3.17 -23.79
N PRO A 300 7.66 3.80 -22.80
CA PRO A 300 7.28 3.15 -21.55
C PRO A 300 6.34 1.95 -21.75
N HIS A 301 5.51 1.96 -22.79
CA HIS A 301 4.52 0.90 -23.05
C HIS A 301 5.18 -0.44 -23.42
N ASN A 302 6.44 -0.41 -23.86
CA ASN A 302 7.23 -1.61 -24.10
C ASN A 302 7.77 -2.26 -22.82
N TYR A 303 7.67 -1.61 -21.66
CA TYR A 303 8.24 -2.11 -20.42
C TYR A 303 7.24 -2.16 -19.27
N ILE A 304 6.32 -1.20 -19.18
CA ILE A 304 5.45 -1.02 -18.01
C ILE A 304 4.00 -1.32 -18.38
N SER A 305 3.32 -2.08 -17.54
CA SER A 305 1.88 -2.28 -17.59
C SER A 305 1.26 -2.05 -16.21
N ILE A 306 0.16 -1.30 -16.18
CA ILE A 306 -0.48 -0.86 -14.94
C ILE A 306 -1.92 -1.35 -14.96
N PHE A 307 -2.33 -2.01 -13.88
CA PHE A 307 -3.64 -2.63 -13.74
C PHE A 307 -4.32 -2.19 -12.45
N GLY A 308 -5.64 -2.34 -12.44
CA GLY A 308 -6.42 -2.36 -11.21
C GLY A 308 -7.36 -3.56 -11.21
N MET A 309 -7.90 -3.88 -10.04
CA MET A 309 -8.81 -4.99 -9.86
C MET A 309 -10.24 -4.48 -9.67
N ARG A 310 -11.19 -5.15 -10.31
CA ARG A 310 -12.63 -4.92 -10.18
C ARG A 310 -13.36 -6.25 -10.27
N SER A 311 -14.43 -6.41 -9.51
CA SER A 311 -15.39 -7.51 -9.63
C SER A 311 -16.79 -6.96 -9.87
N HIS A 312 -17.74 -7.84 -10.15
CA HIS A 312 -19.17 -7.51 -10.22
C HIS A 312 -19.99 -8.69 -9.69
N ASP A 313 -21.21 -8.41 -9.23
CA ASP A 313 -22.18 -9.43 -8.80
C ASP A 313 -23.61 -8.88 -8.88
N ILE A 314 -24.61 -9.67 -8.53
CA ILE A 314 -26.02 -9.27 -8.45
C ILE A 314 -26.41 -9.09 -6.97
N LEU A 315 -26.80 -7.86 -6.60
CA LEU A 315 -27.35 -7.53 -5.30
C LEU A 315 -28.82 -7.14 -5.46
N MET A 316 -29.72 -7.87 -4.79
CA MET A 316 -31.17 -7.63 -4.86
C MET A 316 -31.75 -7.57 -6.29
N GLY A 317 -31.19 -8.34 -7.22
CA GLY A 317 -31.62 -8.35 -8.62
C GLY A 317 -30.99 -7.26 -9.50
N HIS A 318 -30.12 -6.42 -8.94
CA HIS A 318 -29.40 -5.37 -9.66
C HIS A 318 -27.92 -5.70 -9.78
N LEU A 319 -27.33 -5.43 -10.94
CA LEU A 319 -25.89 -5.54 -11.14
C LEU A 319 -25.16 -4.48 -10.30
N VAL A 320 -24.17 -4.91 -9.52
CA VAL A 320 -23.28 -4.06 -8.71
C VAL A 320 -21.81 -4.36 -9.02
N SER A 321 -20.93 -3.35 -8.91
CA SER A 321 -19.50 -3.46 -9.21
C SER A 321 -18.62 -2.54 -8.38
#